data_AF-A0A2A5RMY6-F1
#
_entry.id   AF-A0A2A5RMY6-F1
#
_cell.length_a   1.000
_cell.length_b   1.000
_cell.length_c   1.000
_cell.angle_alpha   90.00
_cell.angle_beta   90.00
_cell.angle_gamma   90.00
#
_symmetry.space_group_name_H-M   'P 1'
#
loop_
_entity.id
_entity.type
_entity.pdbx_description
1 polymer ?
#
loop_
_entity_poly.entity_id
_entity_poly.type
_entity_poly.pdbx_seq_one_letter_code
_entity_poly.pdbx_strand_id
1 'polypeptide(L)'
;MSKNVKKIIRWGLPLYALLSLLSLVIYISFHTIFYQINWNKYASDGNYYIKVQKIMQGGLLRLSGNQNTVQSPFLISLLILGILLSIVIFVITYTTFYARTFLPLVTCVAYLIPLVTNLGTNLLMTFILAYLLIFLSSFLTSASLKSLY
;
A
#
# COMPACT_ATOMS: atom_id res chain seq x y z
N MET A 1 9.38 -22.88 -18.28
CA MET A 1 9.37 -21.44 -17.98
C MET A 1 10.78 -20.87 -18.15
N SER A 2 10.96 -19.76 -18.88
CA SER A 2 12.30 -19.20 -19.15
C SER A 2 12.96 -18.63 -17.88
N LYS A 3 14.29 -18.54 -17.86
CA LYS A 3 15.06 -17.99 -16.71
C LYS A 3 14.59 -16.58 -16.32
N ASN A 4 14.22 -15.76 -17.31
CA ASN A 4 13.75 -14.39 -17.09
C ASN A 4 12.37 -14.36 -16.43
N VAL A 5 11.44 -15.22 -16.86
CA VAL A 5 10.10 -15.31 -16.26
C VAL A 5 10.19 -15.77 -14.80
N LYS A 6 11.08 -16.73 -14.48
CA LYS A 6 11.32 -17.12 -13.07
C LYS A 6 11.80 -15.93 -12.22
N LYS A 7 12.59 -15.02 -12.80
CA LYS A 7 13.18 -13.88 -12.06
C LYS A 7 12.08 -12.87 -11.74
N ILE A 8 11.22 -12.62 -12.72
CA ILE A 8 10.06 -11.74 -12.58
C ILE A 8 9.11 -12.28 -11.50
N ILE A 9 8.80 -13.59 -11.49
CA ILE A 9 7.93 -14.16 -10.46
C ILE A 9 8.56 -14.05 -9.06
N ARG A 10 9.85 -14.35 -8.93
CA ARG A 10 10.53 -14.30 -7.64
C ARG A 10 10.60 -12.88 -7.07
N TRP A 11 10.91 -11.90 -7.90
CA TRP A 11 11.13 -10.52 -7.46
C TRP A 11 9.92 -9.60 -7.66
N GLY A 12 8.85 -10.09 -8.29
CA GLY A 12 7.68 -9.28 -8.64
C GLY A 12 7.01 -8.64 -7.44
N LEU A 13 6.70 -9.42 -6.40
CA LEU A 13 6.09 -8.90 -5.18
C LEU A 13 6.99 -7.90 -4.42
N PRO A 14 8.27 -8.22 -4.15
CA PRO A 14 9.19 -7.25 -3.52
C PRO A 14 9.36 -5.96 -4.31
N LEU A 15 9.54 -6.05 -5.64
CA LEU A 15 9.70 -4.88 -6.50
C LEU A 15 8.43 -4.03 -6.49
N TYR A 16 7.27 -4.66 -6.59
CA TYR A 16 5.99 -3.97 -6.51
C TYR A 16 5.76 -3.32 -5.15
N ALA A 17 6.09 -4.00 -4.05
CA ALA A 17 6.03 -3.43 -2.70
C ALA A 17 6.90 -2.17 -2.56
N LEU A 18 8.10 -2.19 -3.14
CA LEU A 18 8.99 -1.03 -3.14
C LEU A 18 8.44 0.13 -3.98
N LEU A 19 7.98 -0.15 -5.21
CA LEU A 19 7.41 0.86 -6.11
C LEU A 19 6.12 1.47 -5.56
N SER A 20 5.25 0.66 -4.95
CA SER A 20 4.01 1.12 -4.33
C SER A 20 4.28 1.98 -3.09
N LEU A 21 5.27 1.62 -2.25
CA LEU A 21 5.69 2.45 -1.13
C LEU A 21 6.22 3.81 -1.62
N LEU A 22 7.11 3.82 -2.61
CA LEU A 22 7.64 5.07 -3.18
C LEU A 22 6.52 5.93 -3.74
N SER A 23 5.58 5.33 -4.45
CA SER A 23 4.40 6.02 -5.00
C SER A 23 3.55 6.65 -3.89
N LEU A 24 3.35 5.94 -2.78
CA LEU A 24 2.63 6.44 -1.61
C LEU A 24 3.38 7.61 -0.95
N VAL A 25 4.70 7.52 -0.78
CA VAL A 25 5.52 8.61 -0.20
C VAL A 25 5.51 9.84 -1.10
N ILE A 26 5.64 9.66 -2.42
CA ILE A 26 5.57 10.74 -3.40
C ILE A 26 4.18 11.39 -3.35
N TYR A 27 3.12 10.59 -3.33
CA TYR A 27 1.75 11.08 -3.23
C TYR A 27 1.52 11.94 -1.98
N ILE A 28 1.97 11.46 -0.81
CA ILE A 28 1.90 12.20 0.45
C ILE A 28 2.70 13.50 0.38
N SER A 29 3.95 13.42 -0.11
CA SER A 29 4.86 14.57 -0.18
C SER A 29 4.35 15.64 -1.15
N PHE A 30 3.93 15.23 -2.35
CA PHE A 30 3.38 16.12 -3.36
C PHE A 30 2.15 16.86 -2.84
N HIS A 31 1.23 16.15 -2.18
CA HIS A 31 0.06 16.80 -1.60
C HIS A 31 0.40 17.72 -0.42
N THR A 32 1.37 17.35 0.42
CA THR A 32 1.79 18.23 1.53
C THR A 32 2.40 19.53 1.01
N ILE A 33 3.19 19.47 -0.06
CA ILE A 33 3.83 20.63 -0.69
C ILE A 33 2.82 21.48 -1.47
N PHE A 34 1.97 20.84 -2.30
CA PHE A 34 1.08 21.54 -3.22
C PHE A 34 0.01 22.37 -2.50
N TYR A 35 -0.50 21.88 -1.36
CA TYR A 35 -1.59 22.55 -0.65
C TYR A 35 -1.12 23.58 0.39
N GLN A 36 0.19 23.68 0.67
CA GLN A 36 0.79 24.66 1.58
C GLN A 36 -0.07 24.97 2.82
N ILE A 37 -0.53 23.93 3.53
CA ILE A 37 -1.42 24.14 4.67
C ILE A 37 -0.66 24.90 5.75
N ASN A 38 -1.16 26.09 6.10
CA ASN A 38 -0.68 26.81 7.25
C ASN A 38 -1.40 26.28 8.50
N TRP A 39 -0.75 25.36 9.21
CA TRP A 39 -1.30 24.72 10.41
C TRP A 39 -1.60 25.72 11.54
N ASN A 40 -0.85 26.83 11.63
CA ASN A 40 -1.10 27.87 12.62
C ASN A 40 -2.42 28.62 12.33
N LYS A 41 -2.71 28.86 11.05
CA LYS A 41 -4.00 29.45 10.62
C LYS A 41 -5.16 28.45 10.71
N TYR A 42 -4.89 27.17 10.49
CA TYR A 42 -5.89 26.09 10.65
C TYR A 42 -6.44 26.02 12.08
N ALA A 43 -5.59 26.23 13.10
CA ALA A 43 -6.02 26.20 14.50
C ALA A 43 -6.72 27.49 14.98
N SER A 44 -6.55 28.61 14.27
CA SER A 44 -6.97 29.94 14.75
C SER A 44 -8.07 30.61 13.91
N ASP A 45 -8.29 30.20 12.66
CA ASP A 45 -9.28 30.80 11.76
C ASP A 45 -10.32 29.76 11.32
N GLY A 46 -11.57 29.96 11.74
CA GLY A 46 -12.69 29.07 11.43
C GLY A 46 -13.03 28.97 9.93
N ASN A 47 -12.84 30.04 9.15
CA ASN A 47 -13.08 30.01 7.71
C ASN A 47 -11.96 29.27 6.98
N TYR A 48 -10.71 29.47 7.44
CA TYR A 48 -9.56 28.71 6.92
C TYR A 48 -9.67 27.22 7.29
N TYR A 49 -10.14 26.90 8.50
CA TYR A 49 -10.47 25.54 8.92
C TYR A 49 -11.46 24.88 7.96
N ILE A 50 -12.59 25.53 7.66
CA ILE A 50 -13.61 24.98 6.74
C ILE A 50 -13.05 24.79 5.32
N LYS A 51 -12.24 25.74 4.83
CA LYS A 51 -11.58 25.65 3.51
C LYS A 51 -10.62 24.46 3.44
N VAL A 52 -9.76 24.30 4.44
CA VAL A 52 -8.81 23.18 4.53
C VAL A 52 -9.57 21.88 4.72
N GLN A 53 -10.62 21.84 5.54
CA GLN A 53 -11.52 20.68 5.68
C GLN A 53 -12.10 20.26 4.33
N LYS A 54 -12.61 21.18 3.50
CA LYS A 54 -13.14 20.84 2.16
C LYS A 54 -12.07 20.29 1.22
N ILE A 55 -10.86 20.84 1.25
CA ILE A 55 -9.71 20.34 0.47
C ILE A 55 -9.29 18.95 0.95
N MET A 56 -9.23 18.75 2.27
CA MET A 56 -9.02 17.44 2.88
C MET A 56 -10.14 16.49 2.46
N GLN A 57 -11.39 16.97 2.41
CA GLN A 57 -12.57 16.18 2.04
C GLN A 57 -12.52 15.62 0.61
N GLY A 58 -11.76 16.24 -0.30
CA GLY A 58 -11.52 15.75 -1.65
C GLY A 58 -10.46 14.64 -1.77
N GLY A 59 -9.94 14.12 -0.66
CA GLY A 59 -8.95 13.03 -0.64
C GLY A 59 -7.49 13.48 -0.70
N LEU A 60 -7.23 14.79 -0.82
CA LEU A 60 -5.91 15.33 -1.12
C LEU A 60 -4.99 15.43 0.13
N LEU A 61 -5.54 15.58 1.33
CA LEU A 61 -4.76 15.72 2.58
C LEU A 61 -5.31 14.86 3.72
N ARG A 62 -6.07 13.82 3.38
CA ARG A 62 -6.81 12.99 4.34
C ARG A 62 -5.99 11.88 5.00
N LEU A 63 -4.71 11.74 4.65
CA LEU A 63 -3.79 10.84 5.34
C LEU A 63 -3.41 11.33 6.75
N SER A 64 -3.72 12.58 7.10
CA SER A 64 -3.41 13.18 8.41
C SER A 64 -4.65 13.49 9.26
N GLY A 65 -5.87 13.31 8.73
CA GLY A 65 -7.13 13.63 9.42
C GLY A 65 -7.90 12.37 9.82
N ASN A 66 -8.67 12.45 10.91
CA ASN A 66 -9.48 11.39 11.53
C ASN A 66 -10.62 10.89 10.61
N GLN A 67 -10.26 10.29 9.48
CA GLN A 67 -11.16 9.53 8.63
C GLN A 67 -10.61 8.12 8.51
N ASN A 68 -11.45 7.17 8.87
CA ASN A 68 -11.01 5.80 9.05
C ASN A 68 -10.76 5.08 7.71
N THR A 69 -11.28 5.58 6.58
CA THR A 69 -11.31 4.88 5.28
C THR A 69 -10.49 5.54 4.18
N VAL A 70 -9.79 4.75 3.36
CA VAL A 70 -9.06 5.22 2.16
C VAL A 70 -10.06 5.62 1.07
N GLN A 71 -10.05 6.90 0.67
CA GLN A 71 -10.93 7.41 -0.39
C GLN A 71 -10.18 7.85 -1.65
N SER A 72 -8.85 7.87 -1.63
CA SER A 72 -8.04 8.28 -2.79
C SER A 72 -8.07 7.20 -3.87
N PRO A 73 -8.61 7.47 -5.08
CA PRO A 73 -8.67 6.48 -6.16
C PRO A 73 -7.27 5.96 -6.53
N PHE A 74 -6.26 6.83 -6.46
CA PHE A 74 -4.86 6.47 -6.71
C PHE A 74 -4.37 5.44 -5.69
N LEU A 75 -4.53 5.70 -4.39
CA LEU A 75 -4.12 4.76 -3.34
C LEU A 75 -4.89 3.45 -3.41
N ILE A 76 -6.20 3.50 -3.70
CA ILE A 76 -7.03 2.31 -3.88
C ILE A 76 -6.49 1.47 -5.05
N SER A 77 -6.15 2.10 -6.18
CA SER A 77 -5.61 1.39 -7.34
C SER A 77 -4.27 0.69 -7.05
N LEU A 78 -3.37 1.31 -6.27
CA LEU A 78 -2.12 0.69 -5.82
C LEU A 78 -2.39 -0.55 -4.96
N LEU A 79 -3.33 -0.47 -4.02
CA LEU A 79 -3.67 -1.61 -3.16
C LEU A 79 -4.29 -2.75 -3.96
N ILE A 80 -5.21 -2.45 -4.89
CA ILE A 80 -5.85 -3.46 -5.76
C ILE A 80 -4.82 -4.16 -6.65
N LEU A 81 -3.90 -3.42 -7.26
CA LEU A 81 -2.85 -4.01 -8.09
C LEU A 81 -1.93 -4.92 -7.26
N GLY A 82 -1.62 -4.55 -6.01
CA GLY A 82 -0.90 -5.41 -5.06
C GLY A 82 -1.64 -6.71 -4.77
N ILE A 83 -2.95 -6.63 -4.49
CA ILE A 83 -3.82 -7.79 -4.26
C ILE A 83 -3.82 -8.73 -5.46
N LEU A 84 -4.04 -8.19 -6.67
CA LEU A 84 -4.06 -8.98 -7.90
C LEU A 84 -2.70 -9.67 -8.13
N LEU A 85 -1.60 -8.95 -7.94
CA LEU A 85 -0.26 -9.52 -8.08
C LEU A 85 -0.01 -10.65 -7.07
N SER A 86 -0.42 -10.46 -5.81
CA SER A 86 -0.34 -11.49 -4.77
C SER A 86 -1.13 -12.74 -5.13
N ILE A 87 -2.35 -12.60 -5.67
CA ILE A 87 -3.18 -13.72 -6.11
C ILE A 87 -2.54 -14.45 -7.30
N VAL A 88 -2.05 -13.72 -8.31
CA VAL A 88 -1.40 -14.31 -9.48
C VAL A 88 -0.18 -15.13 -9.04
N ILE A 89 0.67 -14.58 -8.17
CA ILE A 89 1.83 -15.31 -7.67
C ILE A 89 1.41 -16.50 -6.82
N PHE A 90 0.38 -16.38 -5.98
CA PHE A 90 -0.17 -17.50 -5.23
C PHE A 90 -0.59 -18.67 -6.13
N VAL A 91 -1.34 -18.39 -7.21
CA VAL A 91 -1.78 -19.43 -8.14
C VAL A 91 -0.56 -20.14 -8.74
N ILE A 92 0.46 -19.39 -9.17
CA ILE A 92 1.66 -19.96 -9.79
C ILE A 92 2.49 -20.79 -8.80
N THR A 93 2.64 -20.31 -7.56
CA THR A 93 3.37 -21.06 -6.53
C THR A 93 2.61 -22.32 -6.12
N TYR A 94 1.29 -22.25 -5.99
CA TYR A 94 0.46 -23.36 -5.55
C TYR A 94 0.39 -24.51 -6.57
N THR A 95 0.36 -24.17 -7.86
CA THR A 95 0.41 -25.17 -8.96
C THR A 95 1.79 -25.81 -9.11
N THR A 96 2.85 -25.24 -8.53
CA THR A 96 4.21 -25.74 -8.68
C THR A 96 4.66 -26.49 -7.42
N PHE A 97 4.77 -27.82 -7.49
CA PHE A 97 5.03 -28.68 -6.32
C PHE A 97 6.24 -28.26 -5.48
N TYR A 98 7.39 -27.98 -6.11
CA TYR A 98 8.64 -27.60 -5.41
C TYR A 98 8.65 -26.19 -4.81
N ALA A 99 7.64 -25.36 -5.12
CA ALA A 99 7.58 -23.95 -4.72
C ALA A 99 6.26 -23.58 -4.03
N ARG A 100 5.50 -24.59 -3.61
CA ARG A 100 4.19 -24.41 -2.98
C ARG A 100 4.33 -23.65 -1.67
N THR A 101 3.70 -22.48 -1.60
CA THR A 101 3.71 -21.61 -0.42
C THR A 101 2.42 -20.81 -0.33
N PHE A 102 1.98 -20.54 0.89
CA PHE A 102 0.84 -19.66 1.19
C PHE A 102 1.27 -18.22 1.51
N LEU A 103 2.58 -17.93 1.52
CA LEU A 103 3.11 -16.59 1.83
C LEU A 103 2.56 -15.47 0.93
N PRO A 104 2.30 -15.66 -0.38
CA PRO A 104 1.67 -14.63 -1.20
C PRO A 104 0.28 -14.20 -0.68
N LEU A 105 -0.46 -15.09 0.00
CA LEU A 105 -1.75 -14.75 0.62
C LEU A 105 -1.56 -13.84 1.84
N VAL A 106 -0.49 -14.01 2.61
CA VAL A 106 -0.16 -13.08 3.70
C VAL A 106 0.06 -11.68 3.15
N THR A 107 0.75 -11.56 2.01
CA THR A 107 0.92 -10.28 1.32
C THR A 107 -0.41 -9.72 0.79
N CYS A 108 -1.29 -10.58 0.27
CA CYS A 108 -2.64 -10.21 -0.15
C CYS A 108 -3.45 -9.60 1.01
N VAL A 109 -3.48 -10.29 2.16
CA VAL A 109 -4.15 -9.81 3.38
C VAL A 109 -3.55 -8.48 3.83
N ALA A 110 -2.23 -8.33 3.76
CA ALA A 110 -1.57 -7.08 4.14
C ALA A 110 -2.00 -5.88 3.26
N TYR A 111 -2.21 -6.08 1.95
CA TYR A 111 -2.77 -5.05 1.07
C TYR A 111 -4.26 -4.74 1.33
N LEU A 112 -5.01 -5.68 1.91
CA LEU A 112 -6.40 -5.47 2.31
C LEU A 112 -6.53 -4.63 3.59
N ILE A 113 -5.52 -4.60 4.46
CA ILE A 113 -5.57 -3.88 5.75
C ILE A 113 -6.02 -2.42 5.56
N PRO A 114 -5.38 -1.59 4.71
CA PRO A 114 -5.79 -0.20 4.57
C PRO A 114 -7.16 -0.03 3.91
N LEU A 115 -7.68 -1.05 3.20
CA LEU A 115 -8.99 -0.99 2.55
C LEU A 115 -10.15 -1.34 3.49
N VAL A 116 -9.94 -2.31 4.38
CA VAL A 116 -11.02 -2.93 5.17
C VAL A 116 -10.98 -2.47 6.62
N THR A 117 -9.79 -2.25 7.19
CA THR A 117 -9.70 -1.98 8.62
C THR A 117 -9.70 -0.48 8.91
N ASN A 118 -10.80 -0.06 9.51
CA ASN A 118 -10.91 1.19 10.26
C ASN A 118 -10.40 0.91 11.68
N LEU A 119 -9.08 0.81 11.89
CA LEU A 119 -8.49 0.47 13.20
C LEU A 119 -8.71 1.55 14.29
N GLY A 120 -9.61 2.53 14.07
CA GLY A 120 -9.80 3.69 14.95
C GLY A 120 -8.54 4.57 15.08
N THR A 121 -7.52 4.28 14.27
CA THR A 121 -6.22 4.96 14.24
C THR A 121 -6.08 5.77 12.97
N ASN A 122 -5.12 6.68 12.96
CA ASN A 122 -4.79 7.49 11.80
C ASN A 122 -4.52 6.60 10.57
N LEU A 123 -5.10 6.95 9.42
CA LEU A 123 -4.93 6.26 8.14
C LEU A 123 -3.44 6.07 7.80
N LEU A 124 -2.59 7.06 8.09
CA LEU A 124 -1.14 6.96 7.91
C LEU A 124 -0.53 5.82 8.72
N MET A 125 -0.94 5.66 9.98
CA MET A 125 -0.46 4.59 10.86
C MET A 125 -0.88 3.22 10.33
N THR A 126 -2.12 3.11 9.82
CA THR A 126 -2.62 1.90 9.17
C THR A 126 -1.78 1.55 7.94
N PHE A 127 -1.41 2.52 7.11
CA PHE A 127 -0.50 2.31 5.99
C PHE A 127 0.90 1.88 6.43
N ILE A 128 1.48 2.49 7.47
CA ILE A 128 2.80 2.10 7.98
C ILE A 128 2.80 0.63 8.41
N LEU A 129 1.82 0.22 9.22
CA LEU A 129 1.70 -1.17 9.69
C LEU A 129 1.46 -2.14 8.53
N ALA A 130 0.58 -1.79 7.59
CA ALA A 130 0.34 -2.60 6.40
C ALA A 130 1.60 -2.77 5.56
N TYR A 131 2.36 -1.70 5.31
CA TYR A 131 3.58 -1.78 4.50
C TYR A 131 4.70 -2.57 5.17
N LEU A 132 4.83 -2.53 6.50
CA LEU A 132 5.76 -3.44 7.21
C LEU A 132 5.44 -4.91 6.94
N LEU A 133 4.15 -5.28 7.01
CA LEU A 133 3.69 -6.64 6.70
C LEU A 133 3.86 -6.99 5.22
N ILE A 134 3.57 -6.05 4.31
CA ILE A 134 3.76 -6.23 2.86
C ILE A 134 5.24 -6.50 2.56
N PHE A 135 6.16 -5.73 3.12
CA PHE A 135 7.60 -5.94 2.91
C PHE A 135 8.05 -7.29 3.47
N LEU A 136 7.74 -7.58 4.73
CA LEU A 136 8.15 -8.83 5.34
C LEU A 136 7.64 -10.05 4.55
N SER A 137 6.34 -10.08 4.24
CA SER A 137 5.72 -11.20 3.52
C SER A 137 6.19 -11.31 2.05
N SER A 138 6.43 -10.20 1.36
CA SER A 138 6.93 -10.23 -0.02
C SER A 138 8.37 -10.74 -0.11
N PHE A 139 9.25 -10.35 0.82
CA PHE A 139 10.62 -10.87 0.88
C PHE A 139 10.65 -12.35 1.27
N LEU A 140 9.84 -12.77 2.26
CA LEU A 140 9.71 -14.19 2.61
C LEU A 140 9.17 -15.02 1.43
N THR A 141 8.22 -14.47 0.67
CA THR A 141 7.74 -15.10 -0.57
C THR A 141 8.88 -15.30 -1.57
N SER A 142 9.68 -14.26 -1.84
CA SER A 142 10.85 -14.36 -2.72
C SER A 142 11.90 -15.37 -2.23
N ALA A 143 12.11 -15.46 -0.92
CA ALA A 143 13.00 -16.44 -0.31
C ALA A 143 12.49 -17.87 -0.51
N SER A 144 11.19 -18.10 -0.30
CA SER A 144 10.57 -19.42 -0.53
C SER A 144 10.64 -19.86 -1.99
N LEU A 145 10.63 -18.91 -2.94
CA LEU A 145 10.75 -19.16 -4.37
C LEU A 145 12.18 -19.43 -4.83
N LYS A 146 13.18 -19.39 -3.93
CA LYS A 146 14.56 -19.81 -4.27
C LYS A 146 14.61 -21.26 -4.74
N SER A 147 13.70 -22.12 -4.30
CA SER A 147 13.61 -23.53 -4.73
C SER A 147 13.21 -23.72 -6.19
N LEU A 148 12.71 -22.69 -6.88
CA LEU A 148 12.43 -22.74 -8.33
C LEU A 148 13.70 -22.70 -9.20
N TYR A 149 14.86 -22.48 -8.60
CA TYR A 149 16.15 -22.24 -9.26
C TYR A 149 17.17 -23.32 -8.97
#